data_AF-A0A9X8ZYE2-F1
#
_entry.id   AF-A0A9X8ZYE2-F1
#
_cell.length_a   1.000
_cell.length_b   1.000
_cell.length_c   1.000
_cell.angle_alpha   90.00
_cell.angle_beta   90.00
_cell.angle_gamma   90.00
#
_symmetry.space_group_name_H-M   'P 1'
#
loop_
_entity.id
_entity.type
_entity.pdbx_description
1 polymer ?
#
loop_
_entity_poly.entity_id
_entity_poly.type
_entity_poly.pdbx_seq_one_letter_code
_entity_poly.pdbx_strand_id
1 'polypeptide(L)'
;ALKSLFKYLTSLSENEDGECYFYRNVMAKIEIHKDKETLNARAKRMRSKIFHNNDDQEFLNYVKYEHEKSLTKHQLFYFLRDKDRDVAILSLFLGSGIRVSELADLRMEDINLKERLIDVIRKGNKEDSVWITPIALNDL
;
A
#
# COMPACT_ATOMS: atom_id res chain seq x y z
N ALA A 1 -8.07 15.92 4.40
CA ALA A 1 -9.30 16.27 3.66
C ALA A 1 -9.84 17.65 4.08
N LEU A 2 -10.32 17.85 5.31
CA LEU A 2 -10.97 19.11 5.75
C LEU A 2 -10.11 20.37 5.61
N LYS A 3 -8.82 20.35 6.00
CA LYS A 3 -7.94 21.53 5.83
C LYS A 3 -7.78 21.95 4.36
N SER A 4 -7.72 20.98 3.45
CA SER A 4 -7.65 21.22 2.00
C SER A 4 -8.97 21.77 1.46
N LEU A 5 -10.10 21.23 1.91
CA LEU A 5 -11.44 21.72 1.53
C LEU A 5 -11.64 23.17 2.01
N PHE A 6 -11.35 23.46 3.28
CA PHE A 6 -11.48 24.81 3.81
C PHE A 6 -10.55 25.79 3.09
N LYS A 7 -9.30 25.39 2.79
CA LYS A 7 -8.40 26.22 1.98
C LYS A 7 -8.96 26.48 0.58
N TYR A 8 -9.57 25.47 -0.05
CA TYR A 8 -10.18 25.61 -1.36
C TYR A 8 -11.33 26.63 -1.31
N LEU A 9 -12.28 26.44 -0.40
CA LEU A 9 -13.47 27.29 -0.27
C LEU A 9 -13.18 28.72 0.19
N THR A 10 -12.05 28.96 0.87
CA THR A 10 -11.68 30.29 1.38
C THR A 10 -10.69 31.04 0.49
N SER A 11 -10.07 30.38 -0.49
CA SER A 11 -8.91 30.96 -1.17
C SER A 11 -8.65 30.48 -2.61
N LEU A 12 -9.35 29.45 -3.09
CA LEU A 12 -9.13 28.88 -4.43
C LEU A 12 -10.42 28.75 -5.26
N SER A 13 -11.57 29.16 -4.71
CA SER A 13 -12.88 29.09 -5.38
C SER A 13 -13.63 30.39 -5.19
N GLU A 14 -14.34 30.81 -6.22
CA GLU A 14 -15.11 32.05 -6.27
C GLU A 14 -16.58 31.77 -6.62
N ASN A 15 -17.49 32.58 -6.08
CA ASN A 15 -18.89 32.60 -6.47
C ASN A 15 -19.08 33.45 -7.75
N GLU A 16 -20.32 33.62 -8.19
CA GLU A 16 -20.66 34.40 -9.40
C GLU A 16 -20.19 35.86 -9.32
N ASP A 17 -19.99 36.39 -8.10
CA ASP A 17 -19.54 37.75 -7.83
C ASP A 17 -18.01 37.87 -7.69
N GLY A 18 -17.25 36.77 -7.86
CA GLY A 18 -15.79 36.75 -7.70
C GLY A 18 -15.33 36.70 -6.24
N GLU A 19 -16.24 36.49 -5.29
CA GLU A 19 -15.93 36.38 -3.86
C GLU A 19 -15.72 34.92 -3.41
N CYS A 20 -14.88 34.73 -2.39
CA CYS A 20 -14.70 33.40 -1.79
C CYS A 20 -15.96 32.96 -1.02
N TYR A 21 -16.30 31.67 -1.08
CA TYR A 21 -17.48 31.12 -0.39
C TYR A 21 -17.43 31.24 1.13
N PHE A 22 -16.24 31.17 1.72
CA PHE A 22 -16.05 31.39 3.15
C PHE A 22 -14.90 32.35 3.42
N TYR A 23 -15.10 33.26 4.36
CA TYR A 23 -14.06 34.18 4.82
C TYR A 23 -13.22 33.64 5.98
N ARG A 24 -13.76 32.64 6.72
CA ARG A 24 -13.14 32.11 7.93
C ARG A 24 -12.63 30.68 7.75
N ASN A 25 -11.31 30.53 7.74
CA ASN A 25 -10.65 29.22 7.75
C ASN A 25 -10.40 28.71 9.18
N VAL A 26 -11.37 28.01 9.78
CA VAL A 26 -11.21 27.43 11.14
C VAL A 26 -10.12 26.36 11.19
N MET A 27 -9.91 25.62 10.09
CA MET A 27 -8.92 24.56 9.99
C MET A 27 -7.48 25.09 9.99
N ALA A 28 -7.27 26.36 9.65
CA ALA A 28 -5.95 27.01 9.74
C ALA A 28 -5.49 27.19 11.19
N LYS A 29 -6.43 27.30 12.14
CA LYS A 29 -6.16 27.51 13.57
C LYS A 29 -5.89 26.21 14.34
N ILE A 30 -6.12 25.05 13.72
CA ILE A 30 -5.84 23.76 14.34
C ILE A 30 -4.34 23.49 14.21
N GLU A 31 -3.64 23.51 15.34
CA GLU A 31 -2.25 23.08 15.42
C GLU A 31 -2.17 21.56 15.23
N ILE A 32 -1.53 21.13 14.15
CA ILE A 32 -1.23 19.71 13.96
C ILE A 32 0.12 19.46 14.62
N HIS A 33 0.08 18.92 15.83
CA HIS A 33 1.28 18.39 16.47
C HIS A 33 1.78 17.20 15.66
N LYS A 34 2.78 17.44 14.80
CA LYS A 34 3.57 16.36 14.24
C LYS A 34 4.57 15.92 15.29
N ASP A 35 4.65 14.61 15.54
CA ASP A 35 5.71 14.05 16.37
C ASP A 35 7.06 14.59 15.89
N LYS A 36 7.76 15.30 16.77
CA LYS A 36 9.08 15.88 16.49
C LYS A 36 10.12 14.79 16.64
N GLU A 37 10.10 13.82 15.74
CA GLU A 37 11.14 12.81 15.63
C GLU A 37 12.11 13.19 14.51
N THR A 38 13.41 13.02 14.75
CA THR A 38 14.43 13.19 13.71
C THR A 38 14.32 12.07 12.69
N LEU A 39 14.78 12.32 11.45
CA LEU A 39 14.84 11.29 10.41
C LEU A 39 15.64 10.06 10.86
N ASN A 40 16.71 10.26 11.62
CA ASN A 40 17.53 9.17 12.14
C ASN A 40 16.81 8.33 13.20
N ALA A 41 16.07 8.97 14.12
CA ALA A 41 15.28 8.25 15.12
C ALA A 41 14.15 7.44 14.44
N ARG A 42 13.48 8.04 13.43
CA ARG A 42 12.49 7.34 12.60
C ARG A 42 13.09 6.14 11.89
N ALA A 43 14.22 6.32 11.22
CA ALA A 43 14.91 5.25 10.49
C ALA A 43 15.31 4.10 11.43
N LYS A 44 15.87 4.43 12.61
CA LYS A 44 16.24 3.43 13.63
C LYS A 44 15.03 2.61 14.09
N ARG A 45 13.89 3.26 14.30
CA ARG A 45 12.62 2.62 14.70
C ARG A 45 12.00 1.77 13.59
N MET A 46 12.18 2.16 12.33
CA MET A 46 11.69 1.40 11.18
C MET A 46 12.61 0.22 10.82
N ARG A 47 13.93 0.33 11.09
CA ARG A 47 14.93 -0.68 10.70
C ARG A 47 14.57 -2.09 11.15
N SER A 48 14.06 -2.28 12.37
CA SER A 48 13.69 -3.61 12.89
C SER A 48 12.38 -4.16 12.34
N LYS A 49 11.61 -3.36 11.60
CA LYS A 49 10.32 -3.74 11.00
C LYS A 49 10.40 -3.96 9.49
N ILE A 50 11.53 -3.63 8.89
CA ILE A 50 11.78 -3.78 7.46
C ILE A 50 12.41 -5.15 7.27
N PHE A 51 11.93 -5.90 6.29
CA PHE A 51 12.57 -7.13 5.83
C PHE A 51 13.91 -6.80 5.19
N HIS A 52 14.97 -7.46 5.63
CA HIS A 52 16.31 -7.30 5.08
C HIS A 52 16.74 -8.61 4.41
N ASN A 53 17.64 -8.52 3.42
CA ASN A 53 18.21 -9.68 2.75
C ASN A 53 17.15 -10.65 2.21
N ASN A 54 17.01 -11.83 2.82
CA ASN A 54 16.11 -12.91 2.40
C ASN A 54 14.91 -13.09 3.35
N ASP A 55 14.65 -12.14 4.26
CA ASP A 55 13.54 -12.24 5.22
C ASP A 55 12.17 -12.40 4.51
N ASP A 56 12.03 -11.79 3.32
CA ASP A 56 10.86 -11.91 2.45
C ASP A 56 10.67 -13.32 1.91
N GLN A 57 11.76 -13.93 1.42
CA GLN A 57 11.78 -15.32 0.94
C GLN A 57 11.50 -16.30 2.08
N GLU A 58 12.11 -16.10 3.25
CA GLU A 58 11.90 -16.94 4.43
C GLU A 58 10.45 -16.86 4.89
N PHE A 59 9.88 -15.66 4.94
CA PHE A 59 8.47 -15.46 5.28
C PHE A 59 7.53 -16.16 4.28
N LEU A 60 7.76 -16.02 2.98
CA LEU A 60 6.95 -16.72 1.96
C LEU A 60 7.07 -18.24 2.08
N ASN A 61 8.27 -18.77 2.29
CA ASN A 61 8.49 -20.20 2.48
C ASN A 61 7.80 -20.73 3.74
N TYR A 62 7.84 -19.97 4.85
CA TYR A 62 7.11 -20.30 6.05
C TYR A 62 5.60 -20.41 5.77
N VAL A 63 5.01 -19.42 5.09
CA VAL A 63 3.58 -19.45 4.73
C VAL A 63 3.27 -20.66 3.83
N LYS A 64 4.13 -20.96 2.84
CA LYS A 64 3.91 -22.07 1.89
C LYS A 64 4.04 -23.45 2.53
N TYR A 65 4.98 -23.66 3.44
CA TYR A 65 5.40 -25.03 3.81
C TYR A 65 5.34 -25.35 5.30
N GLU A 66 5.32 -24.33 6.16
CA GLU A 66 5.46 -24.52 7.60
C GLU A 66 4.24 -24.09 8.41
N HIS A 67 3.55 -23.03 7.97
CA HIS A 67 2.46 -22.41 8.72
C HIS A 67 1.33 -23.39 9.04
N GLU A 68 1.00 -24.30 8.11
CA GLU A 68 -0.01 -25.35 8.29
C GLU A 68 0.15 -26.15 9.58
N LYS A 69 1.40 -26.44 9.96
CA LYS A 69 1.72 -27.27 11.14
C LYS A 69 1.41 -26.56 12.46
N SER A 70 1.30 -25.23 12.44
CA SER A 70 1.03 -24.41 13.62
C SER A 70 -0.47 -24.16 13.88
N LEU A 71 -1.35 -24.64 12.98
CA LEU A 71 -2.77 -24.30 13.00
C LEU A 71 -3.62 -25.34 13.71
N THR A 72 -4.69 -24.88 14.37
CA THR A 72 -5.78 -25.75 14.82
C THR A 72 -6.57 -26.29 13.64
N LYS A 73 -7.33 -27.38 13.82
CA LYS A 73 -8.17 -27.99 12.75
C LYS A 73 -9.09 -26.98 12.06
N HIS A 74 -9.69 -26.07 12.83
CA HIS A 74 -10.60 -25.05 12.28
C HIS A 74 -9.83 -24.01 11.46
N GLN A 75 -8.68 -23.53 11.95
CA GLN A 75 -7.84 -22.58 11.21
C GLN A 75 -7.26 -23.20 9.94
N LEU A 76 -6.82 -24.46 10.01
CA LEU A 76 -6.29 -25.20 8.87
C LEU A 76 -7.29 -25.27 7.72
N PHE A 77 -8.58 -25.48 8.02
CA PHE A 77 -9.62 -25.49 6.99
C PHE A 77 -9.67 -24.18 6.19
N TYR A 78 -9.69 -23.03 6.87
CA TYR A 78 -9.71 -21.72 6.20
C TYR A 78 -8.40 -21.42 5.49
N PHE A 79 -7.27 -21.78 6.12
CA PHE A 79 -5.96 -21.60 5.52
C PHE A 79 -5.84 -22.38 4.20
N LEU A 80 -6.16 -23.67 4.18
CA LEU A 80 -6.07 -24.49 2.97
C LEU A 80 -7.01 -24.02 1.85
N ARG A 81 -8.16 -23.44 2.19
CA ARG A 81 -9.09 -22.85 1.22
C ARG A 81 -8.48 -21.65 0.49
N ASP A 82 -7.75 -20.81 1.23
CA ASP A 82 -7.30 -19.49 0.76
C ASP A 82 -5.79 -19.43 0.44
N LYS A 83 -5.03 -20.48 0.79
CA LYS A 83 -3.57 -20.53 0.76
C LYS A 83 -2.99 -20.06 -0.57
N ASP A 84 -3.43 -20.63 -1.68
CA ASP A 84 -2.83 -20.35 -2.99
C ASP A 84 -3.03 -18.88 -3.38
N ARG A 85 -4.24 -18.35 -3.14
CA ARG A 85 -4.56 -16.93 -3.35
C ARG A 85 -3.69 -16.04 -2.46
N ASP A 86 -3.63 -16.33 -1.17
CA ASP A 86 -2.92 -15.48 -0.21
C ASP A 86 -1.40 -15.50 -0.47
N VAL A 87 -0.86 -16.67 -0.85
CA VAL A 87 0.53 -16.81 -1.29
C VAL A 87 0.81 -15.99 -2.55
N ALA A 88 -0.06 -16.06 -3.56
CA ALA A 88 0.08 -15.26 -4.78
C ALA A 88 0.07 -13.75 -4.48
N ILE A 89 -0.86 -13.29 -3.65
CA ILE A 89 -0.95 -11.87 -3.22
C ILE A 89 0.31 -11.44 -2.47
N LEU A 90 0.78 -12.24 -1.49
CA LEU A 90 1.97 -11.93 -0.71
C LEU A 90 3.23 -11.92 -1.58
N SER A 91 3.37 -12.89 -2.48
CA SER A 91 4.51 -13.00 -3.38
C SER A 91 4.56 -11.83 -4.35
N LEU A 92 3.41 -11.46 -4.93
CA LEU A 92 3.30 -10.28 -5.79
C LEU A 92 3.65 -8.99 -5.05
N PHE A 93 3.14 -8.81 -3.83
CA PHE A 93 3.39 -7.62 -3.02
C PHE A 93 4.87 -7.46 -2.69
N LEU A 94 5.51 -8.53 -2.21
CA LEU A 94 6.93 -8.54 -1.87
C LEU A 94 7.82 -8.43 -3.12
N GLY A 95 7.44 -9.08 -4.21
CA GLY A 95 8.20 -9.14 -5.45
C GLY A 95 8.08 -7.92 -6.36
N SER A 96 7.08 -7.05 -6.19
CA SER A 96 6.89 -5.84 -7.02
C SER A 96 7.12 -4.54 -6.26
N GLY A 97 6.99 -4.53 -4.93
CA GLY A 97 7.13 -3.32 -4.12
C GLY A 97 6.02 -2.27 -4.36
N ILE A 98 4.88 -2.68 -4.93
CA ILE A 98 3.70 -1.82 -5.05
C ILE A 98 3.10 -1.49 -3.68
N ARG A 99 2.30 -0.43 -3.60
CA ARG A 99 1.65 -0.04 -2.34
C ARG A 99 0.45 -0.93 -2.05
N VAL A 100 0.08 -1.03 -0.77
CA VAL A 100 -1.10 -1.81 -0.33
C VAL A 100 -2.38 -1.37 -1.05
N SER A 101 -2.57 -0.06 -1.26
CA SER A 101 -3.73 0.44 -2.01
C SER A 101 -3.69 0.03 -3.48
N GLU A 102 -2.51 0.04 -4.09
CA GLU A 102 -2.32 -0.32 -5.50
C GLU A 102 -2.58 -1.83 -5.69
N LEU A 103 -2.12 -2.67 -4.76
CA LEU A 103 -2.41 -4.11 -4.74
C LEU A 103 -3.90 -4.40 -4.51
N ALA A 104 -4.55 -3.67 -3.61
CA ALA A 104 -5.96 -3.90 -3.27
C ALA A 104 -6.92 -3.56 -4.42
N ASP A 105 -6.53 -2.61 -5.27
CA ASP A 105 -7.32 -2.18 -6.44
C ASP A 105 -6.93 -2.94 -7.73
N LEU A 106 -5.95 -3.85 -7.65
CA LEU A 106 -5.39 -4.54 -8.81
C LEU A 106 -6.36 -5.56 -9.43
N ARG A 107 -6.44 -5.58 -10.76
CA ARG A 107 -7.28 -6.53 -11.52
C ARG A 107 -6.41 -7.38 -12.43
N MET A 108 -6.98 -8.50 -12.91
CA MET A 108 -6.28 -9.42 -13.80
C MET A 108 -5.86 -8.76 -15.13
N GLU A 109 -6.62 -7.78 -15.61
CA GLU A 109 -6.30 -7.02 -16.83
C GLU A 109 -5.08 -6.12 -16.68
N ASP A 110 -4.75 -5.72 -15.45
CA ASP A 110 -3.63 -4.85 -15.13
C ASP A 110 -2.31 -5.64 -15.01
N ILE A 111 -2.36 -6.99 -15.12
CA ILE A 111 -1.21 -7.89 -14.99
C ILE A 111 -0.84 -8.47 -16.36
N ASN A 112 0.31 -8.06 -16.88
CA ASN A 112 0.88 -8.62 -18.09
C ASN A 112 1.91 -9.70 -17.74
N LEU A 113 1.48 -10.97 -17.72
CA LEU A 113 2.35 -12.12 -17.42
C LEU A 113 3.45 -12.36 -18.46
N LYS A 114 3.26 -11.94 -19.72
CA LYS A 114 4.26 -12.12 -20.78
C LYS A 114 5.42 -11.15 -20.61
N GLU A 115 5.08 -9.88 -20.40
CA GLU A 115 6.07 -8.82 -20.18
C GLU A 115 6.53 -8.74 -18.73
N ARG A 116 5.85 -9.43 -17.80
CA ARG A 116 6.10 -9.42 -16.35
C ARG A 116 5.95 -8.03 -15.74
N LEU A 117 4.90 -7.33 -16.18
CA LEU A 117 4.58 -5.97 -15.74
C LEU A 117 3.21 -5.93 -15.06
N ILE A 118 3.09 -5.04 -14.08
CA ILE A 118 1.83 -4.63 -13.47
C ILE A 118 1.62 -3.16 -13.75
N ASP A 119 0.48 -2.82 -14.33
CA ASP A 119 0.06 -1.44 -14.49
C ASP A 119 -0.63 -0.95 -13.20
N VAL A 120 -0.19 0.18 -12.68
CA VAL A 120 -0.68 0.73 -11.40
C VAL A 120 -0.99 2.23 -11.51
N ILE A 121 -1.98 2.67 -10.73
CA ILE A 121 -2.31 4.09 -10.60
C ILE A 121 -1.68 4.63 -9.31
N ARG A 122 -0.62 5.42 -9.46
CA ARG A 122 0.11 6.05 -8.36
C ARG A 122 -0.64 7.28 -7.83
N LYS A 123 -0.17 7.77 -6.68
CA LYS A 123 -0.66 9.00 -6.06
C LYS A 123 -0.68 10.17 -7.06
N GLY A 124 -1.83 10.82 -7.16
CA GLY A 124 -2.07 11.91 -8.11
C GLY A 124 -2.61 11.46 -9.46
N ASN A 125 -3.19 10.25 -9.53
CA ASN A 125 -3.76 9.66 -10.74
C ASN A 125 -2.74 9.52 -11.87
N LYS A 126 -1.53 9.09 -11.51
CA LYS A 126 -0.42 8.89 -12.46
C LYS A 126 -0.29 7.41 -12.77
N GLU A 127 -0.41 7.07 -14.04
CA GLU A 127 -0.15 5.71 -14.53
C GLU A 127 1.35 5.40 -14.48
N ASP A 128 1.69 4.17 -14.13
CA ASP A 128 3.04 3.65 -14.00
C ASP A 128 3.02 2.12 -14.20
N SER A 129 4.14 1.53 -14.62
CA SER A 129 4.25 0.08 -14.81
C SER A 129 5.42 -0.46 -13.98
N VAL A 130 5.17 -1.54 -13.24
CA VAL A 130 6.13 -2.11 -12.28
C VAL A 130 6.48 -3.54 -12.67
N TRP A 131 7.76 -3.87 -12.60
CA TRP A 131 8.25 -5.21 -12.88
C TRP A 131 7.91 -6.21 -11.77
N ILE A 132 7.52 -7.41 -12.18
CA ILE A 132 7.32 -8.58 -11.30
C ILE A 132 8.62 -9.39 -11.29
N THR A 133 9.11 -9.74 -10.09
CA THR A 133 10.25 -10.65 -9.98
C THR A 133 9.89 -12.06 -10.50
N PRO A 134 10.87 -12.82 -11.03
CA PRO A 134 10.59 -14.18 -11.51
C PRO A 134 9.99 -15.11 -10.45
N ILE A 135 10.34 -14.91 -9.18
CA ILE A 135 9.82 -15.70 -8.05
C ILE A 135 8.33 -15.43 -7.88
N ALA A 136 7.94 -14.15 -7.85
CA ALA A 136 6.54 -13.75 -7.75
C ALA A 136 5.71 -14.20 -8.96
N LEU A 137 6.29 -14.20 -10.15
CA LEU A 137 5.62 -14.69 -11.35
C LEU A 137 5.30 -16.19 -11.30
N ASN A 138 6.17 -17.00 -10.69
CA ASN A 138 5.94 -18.45 -10.57
C ASN A 138 4.85 -18.79 -9.52
N ASP A 139 4.54 -17.84 -8.65
CA ASP A 139 3.51 -17.98 -7.61
C ASP A 139 2.13 -17.42 -8.04
N LEU A 140 2.05 -16.83 -9.24
CA LEU A 140 0.82 -16.37 -9.90
C LEU A 140 0.22 -17.45 -10.80
#